data_AF-A0A5D0HWG2-F1
#
_entry.id   AF-A0A5D0HWG2-F1
#
_cell.length_a   1.000
_cell.length_b   1.000
_cell.length_c   1.000
_cell.angle_alpha   90.00
_cell.angle_beta   90.00
_cell.angle_gamma   90.00
#
_symmetry.space_group_name_H-M   'P 1'
#
loop_
_entity.id
_entity.type
_entity.pdbx_description
1 polymer ?
#
loop_
_entity_poly.entity_id
_entity_poly.type
_entity_poly.pdbx_seq_one_letter_code
_entity_poly.pdbx_strand_id
1 'polypeptide(L)'
;MLKNVLLIALMLSTLATHAQSLSGEELLEKAIQYHDPNNNWSSFMADFNITMEVPNKSSRLSAITIDLPNEYFKVSAKRDTITTTYTVNKGNCSFALNDSENVSTEDKEKYKLNCKRAKLFKNYYTYLYGLPMKLKDQGTNIAPKVEKKTFRGKTYLVLKATYNAEVGSDIWYFYFNPENYAMEIYQFYKTDANGSIKKDSGEYILLTEEKTVNGIKMPKNRAWYYNKNDKLLGTDILN
;
A
#
# COMPACT_ATOMS: atom_id res chain seq x y z
N MET A 1 46.90 62.83 1.47
CA MET A 1 46.55 61.80 2.47
C MET A 1 45.13 61.34 2.19
N LEU A 2 44.96 60.05 1.92
CA LEU A 2 43.70 59.38 1.64
C LEU A 2 42.70 59.57 2.78
N LYS A 3 41.43 59.79 2.43
CA LYS A 3 40.30 59.17 3.15
C LYS A 3 39.08 59.14 2.22
N ASN A 4 39.09 58.13 1.35
CA ASN A 4 37.91 57.71 0.60
C ASN A 4 36.83 57.33 1.61
N VAL A 5 35.77 58.14 1.67
CA VAL A 5 34.58 57.82 2.45
C VAL A 5 33.87 56.67 1.73
N LEU A 6 33.89 55.54 2.42
CA LEU A 6 33.39 54.24 2.04
C LEU A 6 31.85 54.30 1.93
N LEU A 7 31.30 54.53 0.74
CA LEU A 7 29.88 54.32 0.46
C LEU A 7 29.67 52.82 0.16
N ILE A 8 29.59 51.99 1.21
CA ILE A 8 29.09 50.63 1.07
C ILE A 8 27.57 50.75 0.91
N ALA A 9 27.12 50.79 -0.35
CA ALA A 9 25.72 50.62 -0.68
C ALA A 9 25.30 49.20 -0.27
N LEU A 10 24.52 49.13 0.80
CA LEU A 10 23.93 47.93 1.36
C LEU A 10 22.88 47.38 0.38
N MET A 11 23.29 46.53 -0.57
CA MET A 11 22.35 45.68 -1.30
C MET A 11 21.83 44.61 -0.34
N LEU A 12 20.80 44.94 0.45
CA LEU A 12 19.87 43.93 0.96
C LEU A 12 19.03 43.46 -0.23
N SER A 13 19.57 42.52 -1.01
CA SER A 13 18.73 41.66 -1.82
C SER A 13 17.92 40.81 -0.85
N THR A 14 16.65 41.17 -0.68
CA THR A 14 15.66 40.27 -0.07
C THR A 14 15.59 39.03 -0.96
N LEU A 15 16.38 38.01 -0.62
CA LEU A 15 16.17 36.65 -1.10
C LEU A 15 14.79 36.26 -0.55
N ALA A 16 13.75 36.48 -1.36
CA ALA A 16 12.47 35.85 -1.15
C ALA A 16 12.73 34.34 -1.25
N THR A 17 12.97 33.71 -0.11
CA THR A 17 13.00 32.27 0.01
C THR A 17 11.59 31.79 -0.29
N HIS A 18 11.32 31.48 -1.56
CA HIS A 18 10.16 30.69 -1.90
C HIS A 18 10.35 29.34 -1.19
N ALA A 19 9.64 29.16 -0.08
CA ALA A 19 9.48 27.84 0.52
C ALA A 19 8.80 26.98 -0.55
N GLN A 20 9.60 26.17 -1.27
CA GLN A 20 9.08 25.25 -2.25
C GLN A 20 8.12 24.30 -1.53
N SER A 21 6.86 24.30 -1.95
CA SER A 21 5.89 23.35 -1.44
C SER A 21 6.26 21.96 -1.93
N LEU A 22 6.41 21.00 -1.01
CA LEU A 22 6.67 19.60 -1.32
C LEU A 22 5.65 19.08 -2.35
N SER A 23 6.14 18.62 -3.50
CA SER A 23 5.31 18.01 -4.53
C SER A 23 4.90 16.57 -4.16
N GLY A 24 3.87 16.07 -4.84
CA GLY A 24 3.40 14.69 -4.63
C GLY A 24 4.47 13.64 -4.91
N GLU A 25 5.26 13.83 -5.97
CA GLU A 25 6.36 12.93 -6.31
C GLU A 25 7.50 12.98 -5.30
N GLU A 26 7.89 14.18 -4.84
CA GLU A 26 8.92 14.30 -3.79
C GLU A 26 8.46 13.68 -2.47
N LEU A 27 7.18 13.77 -2.12
CA LEU A 27 6.63 13.08 -0.96
C LEU A 27 6.69 11.56 -1.13
N LEU A 28 6.33 11.04 -2.31
CA LEU A 28 6.39 9.61 -2.60
C LEU A 28 7.82 9.08 -2.50
N GLU A 29 8.79 9.76 -3.10
CA GLU A 29 10.20 9.37 -3.03
C GLU A 29 10.73 9.37 -1.59
N LYS A 30 10.35 10.36 -0.76
CA LYS A 30 10.70 10.38 0.67
C LYS A 30 10.08 9.22 1.44
N ALA A 31 8.82 8.88 1.16
CA ALA A 31 8.16 7.74 1.78
C ALA A 31 8.81 6.42 1.37
N ILE A 32 9.15 6.25 0.08
CA ILE A 32 9.88 5.08 -0.41
C ILE A 32 11.24 4.98 0.27
N GLN A 33 12.00 6.07 0.37
CA GLN A 33 13.30 6.07 1.04
C GLN A 33 13.20 5.66 2.53
N TYR A 34 12.10 6.00 3.21
CA TYR A 34 11.88 5.58 4.59
C TYR A 34 11.62 4.07 4.71
N HIS A 35 10.80 3.52 3.80
CA HIS A 35 10.36 2.12 3.82
C HIS A 35 11.36 1.15 3.17
N ASP A 36 12.02 1.55 2.11
CA ASP A 36 12.96 0.74 1.32
C ASP A 36 14.23 1.55 0.94
N PRO A 37 15.09 1.87 1.93
CA PRO A 37 16.25 2.75 1.71
C PRO A 37 17.31 2.18 0.76
N ASN A 38 17.26 0.87 0.48
CA ASN A 38 18.23 0.16 -0.34
C ASN A 38 17.64 -0.29 -1.70
N ASN A 39 16.43 0.16 -2.05
CA ASN A 39 15.73 -0.20 -3.29
C ASN A 39 15.58 -1.72 -3.50
N ASN A 40 15.29 -2.46 -2.44
CA ASN A 40 15.10 -3.91 -2.45
C ASN A 40 13.79 -4.34 -3.11
N TRP A 41 12.82 -3.44 -3.30
CA TRP A 41 11.50 -3.80 -3.81
C TRP A 41 11.56 -4.44 -5.19
N SER A 42 12.40 -3.94 -6.12
CA SER A 42 12.47 -4.50 -7.49
C SER A 42 13.03 -5.93 -7.53
N SER A 43 13.83 -6.32 -6.54
CA SER A 43 14.41 -7.66 -6.37
C SER A 43 13.76 -8.45 -5.24
N PHE A 44 12.58 -8.02 -4.77
CA PHE A 44 11.95 -8.59 -3.59
C PHE A 44 11.63 -10.08 -3.78
N MET A 45 12.20 -10.89 -2.88
CA MET A 45 11.94 -12.31 -2.76
C MET A 45 11.88 -12.67 -1.27
N ALA A 46 10.71 -13.07 -0.78
CA ALA A 46 10.54 -13.42 0.62
C ALA A 46 9.33 -14.33 0.86
N ASP A 47 9.45 -15.11 1.93
CA ASP A 47 8.34 -15.75 2.60
C ASP A 47 7.96 -14.96 3.86
N PHE A 48 6.66 -14.80 4.09
CA PHE A 48 6.15 -14.20 5.32
C PHE A 48 4.76 -14.73 5.65
N ASN A 49 4.41 -14.64 6.93
CA ASN A 49 3.13 -15.14 7.44
C ASN A 49 2.25 -13.98 7.87
N ILE A 50 0.97 -14.08 7.57
CA ILE A 50 -0.04 -13.11 8.03
C ILE A 50 -1.14 -13.83 8.80
N THR A 51 -1.61 -13.19 9.87
CA THR A 51 -2.81 -13.58 10.61
C THR A 51 -3.89 -12.55 10.32
N MET A 52 -4.98 -12.99 9.69
CA MET A 52 -6.14 -12.15 9.46
C MET A 52 -7.20 -12.44 10.52
N GLU A 53 -7.55 -11.41 11.30
CA GLU A 53 -8.59 -11.44 12.30
C GLU A 53 -9.82 -10.69 11.82
N VAL A 54 -11.00 -11.27 11.99
CA VAL A 54 -12.28 -10.63 11.67
C VAL A 54 -13.21 -10.81 12.86
N PRO A 55 -13.96 -9.78 13.29
CA PRO A 55 -14.90 -9.92 14.39
C PRO A 55 -15.82 -11.14 14.21
N ASN A 56 -15.93 -11.95 15.26
CA ASN A 56 -16.78 -13.16 15.32
C ASN A 56 -16.42 -14.26 14.31
N LYS A 57 -15.16 -14.34 13.84
CA LYS A 57 -14.67 -15.44 12.99
C LYS A 57 -13.34 -15.96 13.50
N SER A 58 -13.06 -17.24 13.22
CA SER A 58 -11.73 -17.80 13.45
C SER A 58 -10.69 -17.09 12.57
N SER A 59 -9.51 -16.89 13.16
CA SER A 59 -8.37 -16.27 12.46
C SER A 59 -7.98 -17.11 11.24
N ARG A 60 -7.57 -16.44 10.17
CA ARG A 60 -7.01 -17.09 8.98
C ARG A 60 -5.51 -16.87 8.97
N LEU A 61 -4.75 -17.95 9.00
CA LEU A 61 -3.30 -17.92 8.86
C LEU A 61 -2.98 -18.07 7.38
N SER A 62 -2.15 -17.18 6.84
CA SER A 62 -1.71 -17.27 5.44
C SER A 62 -0.20 -17.23 5.37
N ALA A 63 0.41 -18.26 4.79
CA ALA A 63 1.82 -18.24 4.39
C ALA A 63 1.88 -17.71 2.96
N ILE A 64 2.69 -16.67 2.73
CA ILE A 64 2.80 -15.96 1.46
C ILE A 64 4.25 -15.99 1.00
N THR A 65 4.44 -16.36 -0.26
CA THR A 65 5.70 -16.21 -0.98
C THR A 65 5.49 -15.19 -2.09
N ILE A 66 6.36 -14.19 -2.16
CA ILE A 66 6.47 -13.29 -3.31
C ILE A 66 7.91 -13.36 -3.77
N ASP A 67 8.11 -13.62 -5.05
CA ASP A 67 9.39 -13.57 -5.74
C ASP A 67 9.17 -12.82 -7.05
N LEU A 68 9.48 -11.52 -7.03
CA LEU A 68 9.27 -10.65 -8.18
C LEU A 68 10.21 -10.99 -9.35
N PRO A 69 11.52 -11.23 -9.15
CA PRO A 69 12.42 -11.60 -10.25
C PRO A 69 11.98 -12.84 -11.03
N ASN A 70 11.43 -13.85 -10.35
CA ASN A 70 10.97 -15.07 -11.00
C ASN A 70 9.48 -15.06 -11.38
N GLU A 71 8.79 -13.93 -11.19
CA GLU A 71 7.35 -13.78 -11.40
C GLU A 71 6.53 -14.88 -10.68
N TYR A 72 6.95 -15.21 -9.46
CA TYR A 72 6.37 -16.27 -8.65
C TYR A 72 5.62 -15.70 -7.45
N PHE A 73 4.42 -16.23 -7.22
CA PHE A 73 3.58 -15.93 -6.08
C PHE A 73 2.91 -17.20 -5.58
N LYS A 74 2.89 -17.37 -4.25
CA LYS A 74 2.13 -18.43 -3.60
C LYS A 74 1.44 -17.87 -2.36
N VAL A 75 0.20 -18.28 -2.13
CA VAL A 75 -0.46 -18.10 -0.84
C VAL A 75 -1.13 -19.39 -0.42
N SER A 76 -0.81 -19.87 0.77
CA SER A 76 -1.48 -20.98 1.45
C SER A 76 -2.23 -20.43 2.65
N ALA A 77 -3.55 -20.40 2.57
CA ALA A 77 -4.42 -19.81 3.59
C ALA A 77 -5.24 -20.88 4.30
N LYS A 78 -5.02 -21.01 5.60
CA LYS A 78 -5.70 -21.95 6.49
C LYS A 78 -6.70 -21.22 7.38
N ARG A 79 -7.93 -21.74 7.43
CA ARG A 79 -8.93 -21.39 8.44
C ARG A 79 -9.60 -22.67 8.91
N ASP A 80 -9.67 -22.84 10.22
CA ASP A 80 -10.16 -24.07 10.85
C ASP A 80 -9.40 -25.30 10.30
N THR A 81 -10.11 -26.24 9.69
CA THR A 81 -9.56 -27.46 9.08
C THR A 81 -9.28 -27.33 7.59
N ILE A 82 -9.60 -26.19 6.97
CA ILE A 82 -9.50 -26.00 5.52
C ILE A 82 -8.30 -25.13 5.17
N THR A 83 -7.44 -25.65 4.30
CA THR A 83 -6.33 -24.93 3.67
C THR A 83 -6.58 -24.82 2.17
N THR A 84 -6.54 -23.60 1.65
CA THR A 84 -6.55 -23.34 0.20
C THR A 84 -5.19 -22.77 -0.20
N THR A 85 -4.61 -23.32 -1.26
CA THR A 85 -3.34 -22.84 -1.82
C THR A 85 -3.56 -22.35 -3.24
N TYR A 86 -3.01 -21.18 -3.54
CA TYR A 86 -2.99 -20.59 -4.87
C TYR A 86 -1.55 -20.27 -5.25
N THR A 87 -1.14 -20.69 -6.44
CA THR A 87 0.18 -20.40 -6.99
C THR A 87 0.03 -19.72 -8.34
N VAL A 88 0.85 -18.70 -8.60
CA VAL A 88 1.06 -18.10 -9.92
C VAL A 88 2.55 -18.14 -10.20
N ASN A 89 2.96 -18.84 -11.25
CA ASN A 89 4.36 -18.93 -11.68
C ASN A 89 4.45 -18.54 -13.15
N LYS A 90 5.06 -17.38 -13.46
CA LYS A 90 5.18 -16.86 -14.84
C LYS A 90 3.83 -16.88 -15.59
N GLY A 91 2.77 -16.49 -14.88
CA GLY A 91 1.40 -16.45 -15.40
C GLY A 91 0.61 -17.76 -15.32
N ASN A 92 1.27 -18.91 -15.13
CA ASN A 92 0.61 -20.22 -14.97
C ASN A 92 0.05 -20.36 -13.55
N CYS A 93 -1.20 -20.80 -13.44
CA CYS A 93 -1.90 -20.94 -12.18
C CYS A 93 -2.02 -22.41 -11.74
N SER A 94 -1.78 -22.70 -10.47
CA SER A 94 -2.15 -23.98 -9.84
C SER A 94 -2.82 -23.76 -8.48
N PHE A 95 -3.55 -24.78 -8.02
CA PHE A 95 -4.34 -24.71 -6.78
C PHE A 95 -4.28 -26.03 -6.04
N ALA A 96 -4.36 -25.97 -4.71
CA ALA A 96 -4.55 -27.14 -3.88
C ALA A 96 -5.60 -26.87 -2.79
N LEU A 97 -6.30 -27.92 -2.39
CA LEU A 97 -7.19 -27.95 -1.23
C LEU A 97 -6.66 -28.99 -0.25
N ASN A 98 -6.36 -28.57 0.98
CA ASN A 98 -5.76 -29.43 2.01
C ASN A 98 -4.54 -30.20 1.47
N ASP A 99 -3.64 -29.48 0.81
CA ASP A 99 -2.40 -29.97 0.20
C ASP A 99 -2.57 -30.97 -0.97
N SER A 100 -3.80 -31.24 -1.41
CA SER A 100 -4.09 -32.00 -2.63
C SER A 100 -4.34 -31.10 -3.83
N GLU A 101 -3.63 -31.34 -4.94
CA GLU A 101 -3.92 -30.72 -6.25
C GLU A 101 -5.06 -31.44 -7.00
N ASN A 102 -5.35 -32.68 -6.61
CA ASN A 102 -6.48 -33.46 -7.11
C ASN A 102 -7.76 -33.01 -6.41
N VAL A 103 -8.32 -31.88 -6.87
CA VAL A 103 -9.52 -31.28 -6.30
C VAL A 103 -10.73 -31.49 -7.22
N SER A 104 -11.84 -31.91 -6.62
CA SER A 104 -13.12 -32.12 -7.31
C SER A 104 -13.64 -30.82 -7.95
N THR A 105 -14.47 -30.93 -8.99
CA THR A 105 -15.10 -29.76 -9.62
C THR A 105 -15.98 -29.00 -8.62
N GLU A 106 -16.72 -29.73 -7.77
CA GLU A 106 -17.57 -29.13 -6.73
C GLU A 106 -16.75 -28.30 -5.74
N ASP A 107 -15.64 -28.84 -5.25
CA ASP A 107 -14.76 -28.12 -4.33
C ASP A 107 -14.06 -26.94 -5.00
N LYS A 108 -13.67 -27.05 -6.27
CA LYS A 108 -13.11 -25.93 -7.02
C LYS A 108 -14.07 -24.76 -7.09
N GLU A 109 -15.36 -25.01 -7.32
CA GLU A 109 -16.38 -23.96 -7.31
C GLU A 109 -16.63 -23.41 -5.90
N LYS A 110 -16.84 -24.30 -4.92
CA LYS A 110 -17.10 -23.94 -3.52
C LYS A 110 -16.01 -23.06 -2.92
N TYR A 111 -14.74 -23.42 -3.15
CA TYR A 111 -13.58 -22.71 -2.61
C TYR A 111 -12.98 -21.71 -3.61
N LYS A 112 -13.58 -21.53 -4.79
CA LYS A 112 -13.13 -20.61 -5.86
C LYS A 112 -11.68 -20.84 -6.24
N LEU A 113 -11.29 -22.10 -6.44
CA LEU A 113 -9.95 -22.52 -6.85
C LEU A 113 -9.81 -22.36 -8.36
N ASN A 114 -9.57 -21.11 -8.78
CA ASN A 114 -9.44 -20.76 -10.19
C ASN A 114 -8.38 -19.67 -10.42
N CYS A 115 -7.92 -19.54 -11.67
CA CYS A 115 -6.80 -18.68 -12.00
C CYS A 115 -7.11 -17.19 -11.81
N LYS A 116 -8.39 -16.79 -11.97
CA LYS A 116 -8.85 -15.43 -11.64
C LYS A 116 -8.60 -15.12 -10.16
N ARG A 117 -8.90 -16.06 -9.26
CA ARG A 117 -8.68 -15.90 -7.82
C ARG A 117 -7.20 -15.89 -7.45
N ALA A 118 -6.38 -16.75 -8.07
CA ALA A 118 -4.92 -16.73 -7.86
C ALA A 118 -4.29 -15.39 -8.28
N LYS A 119 -4.63 -14.89 -9.48
CA LYS A 119 -4.15 -13.59 -9.98
C LYS A 119 -4.63 -12.44 -9.10
N LEU A 120 -5.88 -12.48 -8.62
CA LEU A 120 -6.39 -11.50 -7.67
C LEU A 120 -5.56 -11.49 -6.38
N PHE A 121 -5.24 -12.65 -5.81
CA PHE A 121 -4.43 -12.72 -4.60
C PHE A 121 -2.99 -12.27 -4.83
N LYS A 122 -2.36 -12.65 -5.94
CA LYS A 122 -1.06 -12.11 -6.35
C LYS A 122 -1.09 -10.58 -6.33
N ASN A 123 -2.01 -9.99 -7.08
CA ASN A 123 -2.11 -8.53 -7.21
C ASN A 123 -2.41 -7.86 -5.86
N TYR A 124 -3.32 -8.43 -5.07
CA TYR A 124 -3.71 -7.90 -3.76
C TYR A 124 -2.54 -7.89 -2.77
N TYR A 125 -1.87 -9.02 -2.56
CA TYR A 125 -0.78 -9.09 -1.58
C TYR A 125 0.46 -8.35 -2.06
N THR A 126 0.84 -8.47 -3.34
CA THR A 126 1.96 -7.70 -3.89
C THR A 126 1.70 -6.19 -3.83
N TYR A 127 0.46 -5.74 -4.02
CA TYR A 127 0.11 -4.33 -3.84
C TYR A 127 0.28 -3.90 -2.38
N LEU A 128 -0.44 -4.54 -1.45
CA LEU A 128 -0.47 -4.12 -0.04
C LEU A 128 0.87 -4.18 0.69
N TYR A 129 1.70 -5.18 0.37
CA TYR A 129 3.02 -5.36 0.99
C TYR A 129 4.14 -4.70 0.19
N GLY A 130 3.83 -4.14 -0.98
CA GLY A 130 4.75 -3.30 -1.74
C GLY A 130 4.48 -1.81 -1.63
N LEU A 131 3.44 -1.36 -0.93
CA LEU A 131 3.25 0.06 -0.66
C LEU A 131 4.35 0.59 0.29
N PRO A 132 4.87 1.82 0.06
CA PRO A 132 4.45 2.77 -0.97
C PRO A 132 5.13 2.58 -2.35
N MET A 133 6.11 1.69 -2.50
CA MET A 133 6.85 1.49 -3.76
C MET A 133 5.94 1.17 -4.97
N LYS A 134 4.85 0.44 -4.74
CA LYS A 134 3.83 0.13 -5.76
C LYS A 134 3.13 1.36 -6.35
N LEU A 135 3.25 2.54 -5.73
CA LEU A 135 2.71 3.78 -6.28
C LEU A 135 3.53 4.33 -7.47
N LYS A 136 4.73 3.76 -7.73
CA LYS A 136 5.52 4.04 -8.93
C LYS A 136 5.16 3.17 -10.13
N ASP A 137 4.24 2.22 -9.96
CA ASP A 137 3.78 1.37 -11.05
C ASP A 137 3.12 2.20 -12.16
N GLN A 138 3.33 1.79 -13.41
CA GLN A 138 2.64 2.36 -14.57
C GLN A 138 1.12 2.31 -14.37
N GLY A 139 0.47 3.42 -14.75
CA GLY A 139 -0.97 3.61 -14.58
C GLY A 139 -1.38 4.17 -13.22
N THR A 140 -0.42 4.41 -12.31
CA THR A 140 -0.64 5.24 -11.11
C THR A 140 -0.41 6.70 -11.46
N ASN A 141 -1.36 7.56 -11.08
CA ASN A 141 -1.30 9.00 -11.31
C ASN A 141 -1.26 9.72 -9.97
N ILE A 142 -0.09 10.24 -9.59
CA ILE A 142 0.12 10.99 -8.35
C ILE A 142 -0.29 12.44 -8.56
N ALA A 143 -1.17 12.96 -7.69
CA ALA A 143 -1.52 14.37 -7.73
C ALA A 143 -0.28 15.24 -7.40
N PRO A 144 0.01 16.29 -8.18
CA PRO A 144 1.24 17.08 -8.00
C PRO A 144 1.28 17.84 -6.67
N LYS A 145 0.10 18.13 -6.09
CA LYS A 145 -0.03 18.89 -4.84
C LYS A 145 -0.23 17.95 -3.65
N VAL A 146 0.62 18.13 -2.63
CA VAL A 146 0.44 17.50 -1.32
C VAL A 146 -0.58 18.29 -0.51
N GLU A 147 -1.53 17.58 0.10
CA GLU A 147 -2.47 18.17 1.05
C GLU A 147 -2.00 17.94 2.48
N LYS A 148 -2.38 18.83 3.41
CA LYS A 148 -2.27 18.57 4.85
C LYS A 148 -3.65 18.28 5.40
N LYS A 149 -3.82 17.15 6.09
CA LYS A 149 -5.11 16.77 6.71
C LYS A 149 -4.89 16.30 8.12
N THR A 150 -5.82 16.68 9.00
CA THR A 150 -5.93 16.07 10.32
C THR A 150 -6.85 14.87 10.24
N PHE A 151 -6.35 13.71 10.68
CA PHE A 151 -7.13 12.48 10.79
C PHE A 151 -6.96 11.96 12.22
N ARG A 152 -8.09 11.76 12.93
CA ARG A 152 -8.12 11.30 14.34
C ARG A 152 -7.14 12.05 15.27
N GLY A 153 -7.06 13.37 15.12
CA GLY A 153 -6.25 14.25 15.97
C GLY A 153 -4.77 14.37 15.60
N LYS A 154 -4.29 13.63 14.59
CA LYS A 154 -2.91 13.77 14.06
C LYS A 154 -2.93 14.41 12.67
N THR A 155 -1.97 15.29 12.39
CA THR A 155 -1.80 15.95 11.09
C THR A 155 -0.86 15.16 10.20
N TYR A 156 -1.24 14.98 8.94
CA TYR A 156 -0.56 14.18 7.94
C TYR A 156 -0.27 14.97 6.67
N LEU A 157 0.78 14.56 5.95
CA LEU A 157 0.96 14.86 4.53
C LEU A 157 0.17 13.84 3.73
N VAL A 158 -0.67 14.27 2.80
CA VAL A 158 -1.58 13.40 2.06
C VAL A 158 -1.28 13.44 0.58
N LEU A 159 -0.96 12.28 0.03
CA LEU A 159 -0.85 12.04 -1.39
C LEU A 159 -2.19 11.52 -1.90
N LYS A 160 -2.71 12.16 -2.94
CA LYS A 160 -3.85 11.63 -3.71
C LYS A 160 -3.30 10.85 -4.90
N ALA A 161 -3.76 9.62 -5.07
CA ALA A 161 -3.48 8.81 -6.25
C ALA A 161 -4.78 8.42 -6.96
N THR A 162 -4.76 8.48 -8.28
CA THR A 162 -5.79 7.89 -9.14
C THR A 162 -5.14 6.89 -10.07
N TYR A 163 -5.93 6.00 -10.65
CA TYR A 163 -5.43 4.97 -11.53
C TYR A 163 -6.04 5.12 -12.93
N ASN A 164 -5.32 4.64 -13.94
CA ASN A 164 -5.90 4.50 -15.26
C ASN A 164 -7.12 3.56 -15.21
N ALA A 165 -8.05 3.74 -16.15
CA ALA A 165 -9.34 3.05 -16.13
C ALA A 165 -9.23 1.52 -16.15
N GLU A 166 -8.19 0.97 -16.79
CA GLU A 166 -7.88 -0.46 -16.85
C GLU A 166 -7.41 -1.05 -15.51
N VAL A 167 -6.91 -0.21 -14.60
CA VAL A 167 -6.42 -0.61 -13.28
C VAL A 167 -7.54 -0.50 -12.24
N GLY A 168 -8.23 0.64 -12.22
CA GLY A 168 -9.34 0.87 -11.29
C GLY A 168 -9.85 2.30 -11.29
N SER A 169 -11.09 2.47 -10.83
CA SER A 169 -11.78 3.78 -10.80
C SER A 169 -11.77 4.44 -9.42
N ASP A 170 -11.25 3.76 -8.40
CA ASP A 170 -11.25 4.25 -7.03
C ASP A 170 -10.20 5.36 -6.85
N ILE A 171 -10.51 6.33 -6.00
CA ILE A 171 -9.58 7.41 -5.65
C ILE A 171 -8.95 7.09 -4.31
N TRP A 172 -7.62 7.08 -4.27
CA TRP A 172 -6.83 6.73 -3.09
C TRP A 172 -6.17 7.95 -2.47
N TYR A 173 -6.03 7.90 -1.15
CA TYR A 173 -5.37 8.89 -0.31
C TYR A 173 -4.41 8.15 0.63
N PHE A 174 -3.12 8.47 0.54
CA PHE A 174 -2.06 7.92 1.38
C PHE A 174 -1.58 9.00 2.34
N TYR A 175 -1.57 8.70 3.63
CA TYR A 175 -1.26 9.63 4.70
C TYR A 175 0.09 9.28 5.29
N PHE A 176 1.00 10.24 5.22
CA PHE A 176 2.37 10.11 5.67
C PHE A 176 2.62 11.01 6.87
N ASN A 177 3.41 10.48 7.79
CA ASN A 177 3.92 11.22 8.92
C ASN A 177 4.77 12.41 8.42
N PRO A 178 4.50 13.65 8.86
CA PRO A 178 5.20 14.83 8.36
C PRO A 178 6.67 14.92 8.78
N GLU A 179 7.11 14.15 9.78
CA GLU A 179 8.48 14.19 10.30
C GLU A 179 9.39 13.18 9.61
N ASN A 180 8.91 11.95 9.44
CA ASN A 180 9.73 10.84 8.93
C ASN A 180 9.21 10.20 7.64
N TYR A 181 8.06 10.66 7.12
CA TYR A 181 7.44 10.17 5.88
C TYR A 181 6.97 8.71 5.92
N ALA A 182 6.88 8.10 7.10
CA ALA A 182 6.24 6.79 7.27
C ALA A 182 4.78 6.85 6.80
N MET A 183 4.37 5.87 5.99
CA MET A 183 2.98 5.70 5.61
C MET A 183 2.20 5.10 6.78
N GLU A 184 1.24 5.85 7.31
CA GLU A 184 0.49 5.45 8.52
C GLU A 184 -0.99 5.13 8.23
N ILE A 185 -1.53 5.64 7.12
CA ILE A 185 -2.91 5.39 6.72
C ILE A 185 -2.99 5.35 5.20
N TYR A 186 -3.83 4.49 4.66
CA TYR A 186 -4.38 4.70 3.33
C TYR A 186 -5.89 4.56 3.34
N GLN A 187 -6.54 5.30 2.46
CA GLN A 187 -7.99 5.40 2.38
C GLN A 187 -8.40 5.51 0.93
N PHE A 188 -9.44 4.79 0.54
CA PHE A 188 -9.99 4.90 -0.81
C PHE A 188 -11.49 5.11 -0.79
N TYR A 189 -11.97 5.71 -1.87
CA TYR A 189 -13.40 5.92 -2.11
C TYR A 189 -13.75 5.44 -3.51
N LYS A 190 -14.93 4.84 -3.63
CA LYS A 190 -15.51 4.53 -4.93
C LYS A 190 -15.99 5.80 -5.61
N THR A 191 -15.99 5.76 -6.93
CA THR A 191 -16.51 6.83 -7.77
C THR A 191 -17.87 6.47 -8.37
N ASP A 192 -18.63 7.48 -8.79
CA ASP A 192 -19.76 7.29 -9.71
C ASP A 192 -19.30 7.23 -11.17
N ALA A 193 -20.25 7.09 -12.10
CA ALA A 193 -19.97 7.01 -13.53
C ALA A 193 -19.29 8.29 -14.08
N ASN A 194 -19.36 9.40 -13.35
CA ASN A 194 -18.75 10.68 -13.72
C ASN A 194 -17.41 10.92 -13.01
N GLY A 195 -16.89 9.93 -12.27
CA GLY A 195 -15.63 10.04 -11.53
C GLY A 195 -15.75 10.80 -10.19
N SER A 196 -16.95 11.13 -9.73
CA SER A 196 -17.15 11.84 -8.45
C SER A 196 -17.14 10.89 -7.26
N ILE A 197 -16.51 11.31 -6.16
CA ILE A 197 -16.36 10.52 -4.94
C ILE A 197 -17.71 10.26 -4.28
N LYS A 198 -17.99 8.98 -3.99
CA LYS A 198 -19.08 8.57 -3.09
C LYS A 198 -18.54 8.54 -1.66
N LYS A 199 -18.81 9.60 -0.88
CA LYS A 199 -18.18 9.83 0.44
C LYS A 199 -18.37 8.68 1.44
N ASP A 200 -19.51 8.00 1.44
CA ASP A 200 -19.79 6.88 2.35
C ASP A 200 -19.37 5.51 1.79
N SER A 201 -18.57 5.50 0.73
CA SER A 201 -18.06 4.28 0.10
C SER A 201 -16.59 4.05 0.43
N GLY A 202 -16.11 2.84 0.19
CA GLY A 202 -14.73 2.48 0.40
C GLY A 202 -14.36 2.36 1.87
N GLU A 203 -13.06 2.34 2.11
CA GLU A 203 -12.47 1.94 3.38
C GLU A 203 -11.26 2.82 3.69
N TYR A 204 -10.91 2.90 4.97
CA TYR A 204 -9.61 3.36 5.41
C TYR A 204 -8.92 2.28 6.24
N ILE A 205 -7.60 2.29 6.18
CA ILE A 205 -6.76 1.27 6.79
C ILE A 205 -5.74 1.98 7.67
N LEU A 206 -5.74 1.65 8.95
CA LEU A 206 -4.77 2.16 9.91
C LEU A 206 -3.56 1.22 9.97
N LEU A 207 -2.37 1.80 9.83
CA LEU A 207 -1.10 1.09 9.83
C LEU A 207 -0.40 1.36 11.15
N THR A 208 -0.09 0.30 11.88
CA THR A 208 0.60 0.41 13.17
C THR A 208 1.66 -0.65 13.29
N GLU A 209 2.73 -0.29 14.02
CA GLU A 209 3.95 -1.08 14.13
C GLU A 209 4.60 -1.37 12.76
N GLU A 210 5.87 -1.74 12.78
CA GLU A 210 6.61 -2.07 11.57
C GLU A 210 7.37 -3.37 11.77
N LYS A 211 7.51 -4.11 10.68
CA LYS A 211 8.38 -5.27 10.60
C LYS A 211 9.21 -5.18 9.33
N THR A 212 10.49 -5.51 9.44
CA THR A 212 11.37 -5.60 8.27
C THR A 212 11.26 -6.99 7.65
N VAL A 213 10.90 -7.04 6.36
CA VAL A 213 10.89 -8.26 5.55
C VAL A 213 11.82 -8.03 4.36
N ASN A 214 12.86 -8.84 4.24
CA ASN A 214 13.87 -8.73 3.18
C ASN A 214 14.40 -7.29 2.97
N GLY A 215 14.73 -6.61 4.07
CA GLY A 215 15.28 -5.26 4.05
C GLY A 215 14.27 -4.12 3.84
N ILE A 216 12.96 -4.42 3.73
CA ILE A 216 11.89 -3.44 3.55
C ILE A 216 11.06 -3.34 4.83
N LYS A 217 10.85 -2.11 5.33
CA LYS A 217 9.95 -1.85 6.46
C LYS A 217 8.51 -1.87 5.99
N MET A 218 7.75 -2.84 6.46
CA MET A 218 6.34 -2.99 6.15
C MET A 218 5.52 -2.72 7.40
N PRO A 219 4.30 -2.15 7.27
CA PRO A 219 3.34 -2.12 8.36
C PRO A 219 3.13 -3.53 8.91
N LYS A 220 3.23 -3.67 10.22
CA LYS A 220 2.95 -4.95 10.88
C LYS A 220 1.45 -5.19 10.96
N ASN A 221 0.69 -4.21 11.41
CA ASN A 221 -0.77 -4.31 11.53
C ASN A 221 -1.45 -3.43 10.49
N ARG A 222 -2.48 -3.97 9.81
CA ARG A 222 -3.39 -3.25 8.90
C ARG A 222 -4.82 -3.45 9.38
N ALA A 223 -5.38 -2.45 10.06
CA ALA A 223 -6.76 -2.50 10.55
C ALA A 223 -7.71 -1.79 9.58
N TRP A 224 -8.66 -2.52 8.99
CA TRP A 224 -9.55 -2.05 7.94
C TRP A 224 -10.89 -1.59 8.50
N TYR A 225 -11.34 -0.41 8.09
CA TYR A 225 -12.59 0.19 8.54
C TYR A 225 -13.40 0.73 7.37
N TYR A 226 -14.73 0.65 7.46
CA TYR A 226 -15.57 1.38 6.51
C TYR A 226 -15.52 2.90 6.74
N ASN A 227 -15.43 3.67 5.66
CA ASN A 227 -15.51 5.14 5.71
C ASN A 227 -16.84 5.63 6.32
N LYS A 228 -17.96 4.95 6.02
CA LYS A 228 -19.31 5.42 6.39
C LYS A 228 -19.62 5.46 7.89
N ASN A 229 -19.00 4.58 8.68
CA ASN A 229 -19.41 4.36 10.07
C ASN A 229 -18.32 3.77 10.97
N ASP A 230 -17.05 3.83 10.54
CA ASP A 230 -15.91 3.35 11.32
C ASP A 230 -16.02 1.89 11.80
N LYS A 231 -16.83 1.07 11.12
CA LYS A 231 -16.97 -0.34 11.48
C LYS A 231 -15.71 -1.09 11.07
N LEU A 232 -15.07 -1.73 12.05
CA LEU A 232 -13.94 -2.64 11.84
C LEU A 232 -14.36 -3.84 10.97
N LEU A 233 -13.61 -4.06 9.90
CA LEU A 233 -13.78 -5.16 8.95
C LEU A 233 -12.89 -6.34 9.28
N GLY A 234 -11.67 -6.03 9.75
CA GLY A 234 -10.68 -7.00 10.13
C GLY A 234 -9.30 -6.37 10.25
N THR A 235 -8.37 -7.13 10.79
CA THR A 235 -6.98 -6.73 10.93
C THR A 235 -6.09 -7.80 10.30
N ASP A 236 -5.20 -7.39 9.41
CA ASP A 236 -4.11 -8.24 8.94
C ASP A 236 -2.86 -7.94 9.79
N ILE A 237 -2.29 -8.99 10.38
CA ILE A 237 -1.11 -8.93 11.26
C ILE A 237 0.02 -9.70 10.59
N LEU A 238 1.09 -9.01 10.23
CA LEU A 238 2.34 -9.60 9.73
C LEU A 238 3.10 -10.22 10.91
N ASN A 239 3.19 -11.55 10.95
CA ASN A 239 3.81 -12.30 12.05
C ASN A 239 5.32 -12.25 11.97
#